data_AF-A0A9E3W4E5-F1
#
_entry.id   AF-A0A9E3W4E5-F1
#
_cell.length_a   1.000
_cell.length_b   1.000
_cell.length_c   1.000
_cell.angle_alpha   90.00
_cell.angle_beta   90.00
_cell.angle_gamma   90.00
#
_symmetry.space_group_name_H-M   'P 1'
#
loop_
_entity.id
_entity.type
_entity.pdbx_description
1 polymer ?
#
loop_
_entity_poly.entity_id
_entity_poly.type
_entity_poly.pdbx_seq_one_letter_code
_entity_poly.pdbx_strand_id
1 'polypeptide(L)'
;MRVRFSMCPWLPGLCALALLLAACGGEAKKAPAELERGVAVVRYFASAKYLNMSMYSATVEDHKPSELISYLFSSMGAAEWPPDEGAGEMSREQARATRTPLVPGNVRLRPLAPDNAPGLQLVLRPDDARRLIIVEGYTAPNKPPVSTTEIPVADIRRPKR
;
A
#
# COMPACT_ATOMS: atom_id res chain seq x y z
N MET A 1 44.55 -28.69 50.23
CA MET A 1 44.66 -27.68 49.15
C MET A 1 43.48 -26.72 49.26
N ARG A 2 43.74 -25.42 49.51
CA ARG A 2 42.70 -24.37 49.63
C ARG A 2 42.49 -23.73 48.25
N VAL A 3 41.29 -23.82 47.71
CA VAL A 3 40.90 -23.12 46.47
C VAL A 3 40.27 -21.79 46.88
N ARG A 4 40.92 -20.67 46.51
CA ARG A 4 40.40 -19.31 46.68
C ARG A 4 39.38 -19.04 45.57
N PHE A 5 38.13 -18.78 45.94
CA PHE A 5 37.16 -18.14 45.05
C PHE A 5 37.48 -16.65 44.98
N SER A 6 37.90 -16.17 43.81
CA SER A 6 38.02 -14.75 43.50
C SER A 6 36.66 -14.26 43.00
N MET A 7 35.98 -13.44 43.80
CA MET A 7 34.76 -12.73 43.41
C MET A 7 35.11 -11.65 42.37
N CYS A 8 34.56 -11.74 41.16
CA CYS A 8 34.49 -10.62 40.22
C CYS A 8 33.23 -9.80 40.53
N PRO A 9 33.33 -8.51 40.93
CA PRO A 9 32.18 -7.75 41.41
C PRO A 9 31.53 -6.86 40.32
N TRP A 10 31.66 -7.17 39.03
CA TRP A 10 31.25 -6.26 37.96
C TRP A 10 30.30 -6.99 37.00
N LEU A 11 28.98 -6.94 37.23
CA LEU A 11 27.93 -7.07 36.19
C LEU A 11 26.48 -7.00 36.75
N PRO A 12 26.01 -5.90 37.38
CA PRO A 12 24.57 -5.68 37.54
C PRO A 12 23.97 -4.79 36.42
N GLY A 13 24.77 -4.26 35.50
CA GLY A 13 24.33 -3.23 34.54
C GLY A 13 23.63 -3.73 33.26
N LEU A 14 23.72 -5.03 32.94
CA LEU A 14 23.29 -5.53 31.61
C LEU A 14 21.86 -6.10 31.57
N CYS A 15 21.21 -6.35 32.72
CA CYS A 15 19.84 -6.86 32.75
C CYS A 15 18.76 -5.77 32.61
N ALA A 16 19.04 -4.53 32.98
CA ALA A 16 18.03 -3.45 32.94
C ALA A 16 17.75 -2.92 31.52
N LEU A 17 18.70 -3.08 30.59
CA LEU A 17 18.54 -2.61 29.20
C LEU A 17 17.78 -3.60 28.32
N ALA A 18 17.73 -4.88 28.69
CA ALA A 18 17.00 -5.91 27.95
C ALA A 18 15.47 -5.85 28.19
N LEU A 19 15.03 -5.26 29.30
CA LEU A 19 13.60 -5.14 29.64
C LEU A 19 12.91 -3.94 28.96
N LEU A 20 13.66 -2.97 28.44
CA LEU A 20 13.10 -1.80 27.72
C LEU A 20 12.78 -2.08 26.24
N LEU A 21 13.37 -3.12 25.64
CA LEU A 21 13.12 -3.48 24.23
C LEU A 21 11.87 -4.35 24.04
N ALA A 22 11.31 -4.93 25.10
CA ALA A 22 10.13 -5.79 25.03
C ALA A 22 8.79 -5.03 25.18
N ALA A 23 8.83 -3.72 25.45
CA ALA A 23 7.62 -2.91 25.71
C ALA A 23 6.99 -2.26 24.46
N CYS A 24 7.57 -2.45 23.27
CA CYS A 24 6.95 -2.03 22.00
C CYS A 24 6.16 -3.17 21.33
N GLY A 25 5.54 -4.05 22.11
CA GLY A 25 4.54 -5.00 21.65
C GLY A 25 3.13 -4.37 21.68
N GLY A 26 2.93 -3.27 20.97
CA GLY A 26 1.59 -2.74 20.77
C GLY A 26 0.81 -3.72 19.90
N GLU A 27 -0.30 -4.27 20.41
CA GLU A 27 -1.27 -5.01 19.60
C GLU A 27 -1.52 -4.25 18.31
N ALA A 28 -1.07 -4.80 17.19
CA ALA A 28 -1.35 -4.25 15.88
C ALA A 28 -2.86 -4.32 15.67
N LYS A 29 -3.56 -3.21 15.92
CA LYS A 29 -4.98 -3.08 15.59
C LYS A 29 -5.14 -3.47 14.13
N LYS A 30 -5.83 -4.58 13.89
CA LYS A 30 -6.11 -5.08 12.54
C LYS A 30 -6.69 -3.92 11.73
N ALA A 31 -6.11 -3.66 10.56
CA ALA A 31 -6.57 -2.59 9.69
C ALA A 31 -8.05 -2.83 9.34
N PRO A 32 -8.86 -1.77 9.20
CA PRO A 32 -10.22 -1.89 8.70
C PRO A 32 -10.28 -2.70 7.40
N ALA A 33 -11.25 -3.61 7.28
CA ALA A 33 -11.40 -4.51 6.13
C ALA A 33 -11.54 -3.72 4.81
N GLU A 34 -12.04 -2.51 4.87
CA GLU A 34 -12.18 -1.61 3.73
C GLU A 34 -10.83 -1.14 3.20
N LEU A 35 -9.84 -0.92 4.07
CA LEU A 35 -8.48 -0.63 3.61
C LEU A 35 -7.88 -1.84 2.87
N GLU A 36 -8.13 -3.06 3.33
CA GLU A 36 -7.71 -4.28 2.62
C GLU A 36 -8.37 -4.39 1.24
N ARG A 37 -9.66 -4.04 1.13
CA ARG A 37 -10.37 -3.99 -0.15
C ARG A 37 -9.80 -2.93 -1.09
N GLY A 38 -9.47 -1.74 -0.58
CA GLY A 38 -8.81 -0.71 -1.38
C GLY A 38 -7.39 -1.14 -1.82
N VAL A 39 -6.65 -1.88 -0.98
CA VAL A 39 -5.36 -2.47 -1.37
C VAL A 39 -5.53 -3.44 -2.55
N ALA A 40 -6.62 -4.21 -2.61
CA ALA A 40 -6.89 -5.07 -3.75
C ALA A 40 -7.09 -4.29 -5.07
N VAL A 41 -7.69 -3.09 -5.00
CA VAL A 41 -7.79 -2.18 -6.15
C VAL A 41 -6.41 -1.70 -6.59
N VAL A 42 -5.53 -1.32 -5.66
CA VAL A 42 -4.16 -0.91 -6.01
C VAL A 42 -3.37 -2.08 -6.62
N ARG A 43 -3.55 -3.31 -6.11
CA ARG A 43 -2.96 -4.52 -6.72
C ARG A 43 -3.46 -4.73 -8.15
N TYR A 44 -4.74 -4.45 -8.41
CA TYR A 44 -5.28 -4.52 -9.77
C TYR A 44 -4.62 -3.49 -10.69
N PHE A 45 -4.48 -2.23 -10.26
CA PHE A 45 -3.77 -1.21 -11.03
C PHE A 45 -2.31 -1.58 -11.32
N ALA A 46 -1.63 -2.21 -10.36
CA ALA A 46 -0.25 -2.66 -10.52
C ALA A 46 -0.10 -3.96 -11.35
N SER A 47 -1.21 -4.59 -11.75
CA SER A 47 -1.19 -5.88 -12.44
C SER A 47 -0.90 -5.75 -13.94
N ALA A 48 -0.24 -6.74 -14.52
CA ALA A 48 -0.01 -6.80 -15.97
C ALA A 48 -1.33 -6.74 -16.76
N LYS A 49 -2.42 -7.27 -16.20
CA LYS A 49 -3.74 -7.22 -16.85
C LYS A 49 -4.21 -5.78 -17.04
N TYR A 50 -4.22 -4.97 -15.97
CA TYR A 50 -4.62 -3.57 -16.07
C TYR A 50 -3.66 -2.80 -16.98
N LEU A 51 -2.36 -2.91 -16.72
CA LEU A 51 -1.34 -2.14 -17.44
C LEU A 51 -1.34 -2.39 -18.95
N ASN A 52 -1.58 -3.62 -19.40
CA ASN A 52 -1.65 -3.93 -20.84
C ASN A 52 -2.98 -3.53 -21.49
N MET A 53 -4.05 -3.37 -20.73
CA MET A 53 -5.37 -2.99 -21.24
C MET A 53 -5.64 -1.49 -21.16
N SER A 54 -4.87 -0.77 -20.34
CA SER A 54 -5.00 0.67 -20.16
C SER A 54 -4.20 1.47 -21.18
N MET A 55 -4.58 2.73 -21.35
CA MET A 55 -3.81 3.67 -22.18
C MET A 55 -2.41 3.96 -21.62
N TYR A 56 -2.15 3.59 -20.35
CA TYR A 56 -0.83 3.68 -19.72
C TYR A 56 0.27 3.08 -20.60
N SER A 57 0.09 1.84 -21.08
CA SER A 57 1.07 1.13 -21.90
C SER A 57 1.44 1.83 -23.21
N ALA A 58 0.54 2.67 -23.73
CA ALA A 58 0.71 3.38 -25.00
C ALA A 58 1.23 4.81 -24.82
N THR A 59 0.99 5.42 -23.65
CA THR A 59 1.20 6.85 -23.39
C THR A 59 2.34 7.16 -22.44
N VAL A 60 2.77 6.20 -21.62
CA VAL A 60 3.89 6.35 -20.68
C VAL A 60 5.10 5.58 -21.21
N GLU A 61 6.30 6.13 -21.04
CA GLU A 61 7.51 5.59 -21.67
C GLU A 61 8.30 4.66 -20.76
N ASP A 62 8.69 5.14 -19.57
CA ASP A 62 9.59 4.41 -18.67
C ASP A 62 8.87 3.39 -17.79
N HIS A 63 7.55 3.48 -17.74
CA HIS A 63 6.65 2.65 -16.92
C HIS A 63 7.08 2.58 -15.44
N LYS A 64 7.54 3.70 -14.88
CA LYS A 64 7.94 3.77 -13.48
C LYS A 64 6.71 3.79 -12.56
N PRO A 65 6.80 3.26 -11.32
CA PRO A 65 5.74 3.42 -10.33
C PRO A 65 5.27 4.87 -10.13
N SER A 66 6.19 5.84 -10.14
CA SER A 66 5.86 7.27 -10.05
C SER A 66 4.98 7.76 -11.22
N GLU A 67 5.28 7.33 -12.44
CA GLU A 67 4.49 7.64 -13.63
C GLU A 67 3.15 6.92 -13.62
N LEU A 68 3.09 5.68 -13.12
CA LEU A 68 1.82 4.97 -12.94
C LEU A 68 0.91 5.73 -11.99
N ILE A 69 1.42 6.15 -10.83
CA ILE A 69 0.64 6.95 -9.89
C ILE A 69 0.21 8.27 -10.54
N SER A 70 1.11 8.97 -11.24
CA SER A 70 0.75 10.22 -11.95
C SER A 70 -0.36 9.99 -12.98
N TYR A 71 -0.26 8.93 -13.78
CA TYR A 71 -1.26 8.55 -14.77
C TYR A 71 -2.60 8.21 -14.11
N LEU A 72 -2.63 7.38 -13.08
CA LEU A 72 -3.87 6.96 -12.39
C LEU A 72 -4.68 8.16 -11.89
N PHE A 73 -4.03 9.22 -11.44
CA PHE A 73 -4.68 10.44 -10.95
C PHE A 73 -4.78 11.56 -12.00
N SER A 74 -4.43 11.28 -13.26
CA SER A 74 -4.74 12.15 -14.40
C SER A 74 -6.20 11.99 -14.84
N SER A 75 -6.71 12.91 -15.66
CA SER A 75 -8.05 12.78 -16.25
C SER A 75 -8.20 11.49 -17.09
N MET A 76 -7.15 11.10 -17.81
CA MET A 76 -7.13 9.89 -18.63
C MET A 76 -7.16 8.63 -17.76
N GLY A 77 -6.26 8.54 -16.77
CA GLY A 77 -6.25 7.37 -15.88
C GLY A 77 -7.50 7.27 -15.03
N ALA A 78 -8.02 8.38 -14.50
CA ALA A 78 -9.25 8.38 -13.71
C ALA A 78 -10.48 7.88 -14.49
N ALA A 79 -10.54 8.14 -15.79
CA ALA A 79 -11.60 7.62 -16.66
C ALA A 79 -11.54 6.09 -16.84
N GLU A 80 -10.39 5.48 -16.58
CA GLU A 80 -10.16 4.04 -16.69
C GLU A 80 -10.22 3.32 -15.33
N TRP A 81 -10.60 4.01 -14.26
CA TRP A 81 -10.75 3.38 -12.96
C TRP A 81 -11.86 2.34 -12.97
N PRO A 82 -11.71 1.25 -12.19
CA PRO A 82 -12.80 0.35 -11.90
C PRO A 82 -14.02 1.08 -11.36
N PRO A 83 -15.23 0.54 -11.56
CA PRO A 83 -16.44 1.11 -10.97
C PRO A 83 -16.35 1.09 -9.44
N ASP A 84 -16.96 2.10 -8.81
CA ASP A 84 -17.15 2.13 -7.37
C ASP A 84 -18.28 1.19 -6.90
N GLU A 85 -18.35 0.93 -5.59
CA GLU A 85 -19.40 0.08 -5.00
C GLU A 85 -20.83 0.65 -5.13
N GLY A 86 -20.95 1.96 -5.27
CA GLY A 86 -22.21 2.67 -5.51
C GLY A 86 -22.65 2.67 -6.97
N ALA A 87 -21.83 2.12 -7.89
CA ALA A 87 -22.17 2.01 -9.29
C ALA A 87 -23.42 1.14 -9.52
N GLY A 88 -24.10 1.40 -10.64
CA GLY A 88 -25.29 0.66 -11.05
C GLY A 88 -25.07 -0.86 -11.11
N GLU A 89 -26.15 -1.64 -10.99
CA GLU A 89 -26.12 -3.10 -10.98
C GLU A 89 -25.37 -3.69 -12.18
N MET A 90 -25.65 -3.19 -13.39
CA MET A 90 -24.95 -3.58 -14.62
C MET A 90 -23.42 -3.42 -14.53
N SER A 91 -22.92 -2.30 -13.99
CA SER A 91 -21.47 -2.07 -13.84
C SER A 91 -20.85 -3.05 -12.85
N ARG A 92 -21.57 -3.40 -11.78
CA ARG A 92 -21.12 -4.36 -10.77
C ARG A 92 -21.11 -5.79 -11.31
N GLU A 93 -22.09 -6.17 -12.12
CA GLU A 93 -22.11 -7.45 -12.82
C GLU A 93 -20.93 -7.59 -13.79
N GLN A 94 -20.66 -6.54 -14.58
CA GLN A 94 -19.51 -6.51 -15.49
C GLN A 94 -18.18 -6.64 -14.72
N ALA A 95 -18.03 -5.94 -13.59
CA ALA A 95 -16.85 -6.05 -12.74
C ALA A 95 -16.67 -7.48 -12.21
N ARG A 96 -17.75 -8.15 -11.77
CA ARG A 96 -17.72 -9.55 -11.33
C ARG A 96 -17.32 -10.49 -12.46
N ALA A 97 -17.93 -10.35 -13.64
CA ALA A 97 -17.66 -11.18 -14.81
C ALA A 97 -16.19 -11.06 -15.26
N THR A 98 -15.63 -9.85 -15.18
CA THR A 98 -14.24 -9.57 -15.57
C THR A 98 -13.24 -9.77 -14.44
N ARG A 99 -13.68 -10.12 -13.22
CA ARG A 99 -12.85 -10.19 -12.00
C ARG A 99 -12.08 -8.88 -11.74
N THR A 100 -12.75 -7.76 -12.00
CA THR A 100 -12.25 -6.41 -11.71
C THR A 100 -12.74 -6.02 -10.31
N PRO A 101 -11.86 -5.56 -9.39
CA PRO A 101 -12.30 -5.16 -8.06
C PRO A 101 -13.14 -3.89 -8.12
N LEU A 102 -14.07 -3.74 -7.19
CA LEU A 102 -14.82 -2.49 -7.02
C LEU A 102 -14.04 -1.53 -6.13
N VAL A 103 -14.08 -0.22 -6.43
CA VAL A 103 -13.52 0.81 -5.56
C VAL A 103 -14.42 0.99 -4.33
N PRO A 104 -13.92 0.76 -3.09
CA PRO A 104 -14.75 0.91 -1.91
C PRO A 104 -15.23 2.35 -1.74
N GLY A 105 -16.53 2.57 -1.56
CA GLY A 105 -17.12 3.91 -1.54
C GLY A 105 -16.68 4.78 -0.35
N ASN A 106 -16.17 4.15 0.72
CA ASN A 106 -15.70 4.81 1.93
C ASN A 106 -14.16 4.94 2.03
N VAL A 107 -13.41 4.53 1.00
CA VAL A 107 -11.95 4.61 0.97
C VAL A 107 -11.50 5.54 -0.15
N ARG A 108 -10.73 6.56 0.21
CA ARG A 108 -10.15 7.50 -0.76
C ARG A 108 -8.74 7.07 -1.14
N LEU A 109 -8.48 6.85 -2.42
CA LEU A 109 -7.12 6.69 -2.92
C LEU A 109 -6.48 8.08 -3.08
N ARG A 110 -5.26 8.26 -2.59
CA ARG A 110 -4.53 9.53 -2.60
C ARG A 110 -3.11 9.35 -3.13
N PRO A 111 -2.63 10.23 -4.01
CA PRO A 111 -1.23 10.20 -4.43
C PRO A 111 -0.36 10.88 -3.37
N LEU A 112 0.77 10.26 -3.04
CA LEU A 112 1.92 10.81 -2.29
C LEU A 112 1.69 11.17 -0.81
N ALA A 113 0.56 11.74 -0.44
CA ALA A 113 0.25 12.17 0.92
C ALA A 113 -1.25 12.07 1.24
N PRO A 114 -1.62 11.87 2.51
CA PRO A 114 -3.00 11.96 2.92
C PRO A 114 -3.52 13.40 2.73
N ASP A 115 -4.80 13.55 2.41
CA ASP A 115 -5.47 14.86 2.43
C ASP A 115 -6.05 15.15 3.82
N ASN A 116 -6.36 16.41 4.11
CA ASN A 116 -6.96 16.78 5.39
C ASN A 116 -8.42 16.29 5.56
N ALA A 117 -8.98 15.58 4.57
CA ALA A 117 -10.36 15.14 4.67
C ALA A 117 -10.50 13.96 5.65
N PRO A 118 -11.58 13.94 6.44
CA PRO A 118 -11.86 12.81 7.30
C PRO A 118 -12.21 11.56 6.47
N GLY A 119 -12.01 10.39 7.07
CA GLY A 119 -12.36 9.10 6.48
C GLY A 119 -11.15 8.21 6.22
N LEU A 120 -11.42 7.04 5.67
CA LEU A 120 -10.39 6.07 5.32
C LEU A 120 -9.65 6.53 4.06
N GLN A 121 -8.33 6.51 4.10
CA GLN A 121 -7.48 6.88 2.97
C GLN A 121 -6.43 5.81 2.72
N LEU A 122 -6.16 5.53 1.46
CA LEU A 122 -4.97 4.80 1.03
C LEU A 122 -4.06 5.76 0.28
N VAL A 123 -2.86 5.97 0.81
CA VAL A 123 -1.84 6.81 0.20
C VAL A 123 -0.91 5.93 -0.61
N LEU A 124 -0.75 6.25 -1.89
CA LEU A 124 0.13 5.54 -2.81
C LEU A 124 1.44 6.32 -2.94
N ARG A 125 2.54 5.71 -2.50
CA ARG A 125 3.90 6.24 -2.66
C ARG A 125 4.68 5.37 -3.65
N PRO A 126 5.33 5.96 -4.66
CA PRO A 126 6.18 5.21 -5.55
C PRO A 126 7.52 4.86 -4.88
N ASP A 127 8.01 3.67 -5.19
CA ASP A 127 9.41 3.27 -4.97
C ASP A 127 9.94 2.80 -6.33
N ASP A 128 10.46 3.74 -7.11
CA ASP A 128 10.93 3.48 -8.47
C ASP A 128 12.16 2.56 -8.49
N ALA A 129 13.01 2.65 -7.47
CA ALA A 129 14.21 1.83 -7.35
C ALA A 129 13.86 0.35 -7.15
N ARG A 130 12.85 0.06 -6.32
CA ARG A 130 12.38 -1.32 -6.05
C ARG A 130 11.23 -1.76 -6.97
N ARG A 131 10.74 -0.86 -7.84
CA ARG A 131 9.54 -1.04 -8.69
C ARG A 131 8.29 -1.41 -7.90
N LEU A 132 8.05 -0.71 -6.80
CA LEU A 132 6.92 -0.94 -5.91
C LEU A 132 6.01 0.30 -5.81
N ILE A 133 4.75 0.05 -5.47
CA ILE A 133 3.87 1.03 -4.84
C ILE A 133 3.81 0.66 -3.36
N ILE A 134 4.24 1.58 -2.49
CA ILE A 134 4.03 1.50 -1.06
C ILE A 134 2.65 2.09 -0.77
N VAL A 135 1.75 1.27 -0.24
CA VAL A 135 0.37 1.66 0.09
C VAL A 135 0.24 1.80 1.60
N GLU A 136 -0.01 3.02 2.05
CA GLU A 136 -0.18 3.36 3.46
C GLU A 136 -1.67 3.60 3.75
N GLY A 137 -2.23 2.85 4.70
CA GLY A 137 -3.62 2.98 5.11
C GLY A 137 -3.78 3.89 6.31
N TYR A 138 -4.66 4.89 6.19
CA TYR A 138 -4.94 5.88 7.22
C TYR A 138 -6.41 5.84 7.62
N THR A 139 -6.67 5.93 8.93
CA THR A 139 -8.01 6.18 9.46
C THR A 139 -8.27 7.66 9.74
N ALA A 140 -7.21 8.47 9.78
CA ALA A 140 -7.23 9.91 9.93
C ALA A 140 -5.91 10.50 9.40
N PRO A 141 -5.92 11.68 8.78
CA PRO A 141 -4.73 12.22 8.11
C PRO A 141 -3.60 12.67 9.05
N ASN A 142 -3.95 13.06 10.27
CA ASN A 142 -2.98 13.51 11.28
C ASN A 142 -2.49 12.37 12.18
N LYS A 143 -2.76 11.12 11.82
CA LYS A 143 -2.30 9.94 12.56
C LYS A 143 -1.31 9.15 11.70
N PRO A 144 -0.39 8.37 12.32
CA PRO A 144 0.43 7.44 11.55
C PRO A 144 -0.45 6.41 10.81
N PRO A 145 0.04 5.83 9.70
CA PRO A 145 -0.69 4.80 9.00
C PRO A 145 -0.93 3.59 9.89
N VAL A 146 -2.14 3.02 9.80
CA VAL A 146 -2.53 1.79 10.51
C VAL A 146 -2.12 0.52 9.76
N SER A 147 -1.74 0.65 8.48
CA SER A 147 -1.21 -0.43 7.66
C SER A 147 -0.24 0.10 6.59
N THR A 148 0.72 -0.74 6.23
CA THR A 148 1.63 -0.50 5.09
C THR A 148 1.70 -1.78 4.29
N THR A 149 1.47 -1.70 2.98
CA THR A 149 1.56 -2.82 2.05
C THR A 149 2.46 -2.45 0.89
N GLU A 150 3.45 -3.28 0.61
CA GLU A 150 4.28 -3.15 -0.59
C GLU A 150 3.66 -3.95 -1.75
N ILE A 151 3.46 -3.30 -2.88
CA ILE A 151 2.86 -3.90 -4.08
C ILE A 151 3.85 -3.78 -5.24
N PRO A 152 4.35 -4.90 -5.79
CA PRO A 152 5.18 -4.85 -6.99
C PRO A 152 4.36 -4.42 -8.21
N VAL A 153 4.92 -3.53 -9.01
CA VAL A 153 4.35 -3.13 -10.30
C VAL A 153 4.82 -4.12 -11.36
N ALA A 154 3.86 -4.74 -12.05
CA ALA A 154 4.17 -5.70 -13.09
C ALA A 154 4.97 -5.02 -14.22
N ASP A 155 5.94 -5.76 -14.77
CA ASP A 155 6.70 -5.29 -15.91
C ASP A 155 5.95 -5.56 -17.20
N ILE A 156 5.65 -4.50 -17.94
CA ILE A 156 5.00 -4.59 -19.25
C ILE A 156 6.00 -4.23 -20.34
N ARG A 157 6.14 -5.13 -21.32
CA ARG A 157 6.96 -4.88 -22.50
C ARG A 157 6.21 -3.95 -23.43
N ARG A 158 6.91 -2.95 -23.99
CA ARG A 158 6.37 -2.17 -25.11
C ARG A 158 5.99 -3.16 -26.24
N PRO A 159 4.79 -3.07 -26.81
CA PRO A 159 4.56 -3.71 -28.09
C PRO A 159 5.59 -3.16 -29.08
N LYS A 160 6.30 -4.03 -29.80
CA LYS A 160 7.20 -3.60 -30.88
C LYS A 160 6.31 -2.85 -31.90
N ARG A 161 6.55 -1.55 -32.06
CA ARG A 161 5.95 -0.74 -33.12
C ARG A 161 6.56 -1.12 -34.47
#